data_AF-A0A7X9CR25-F1
#
_entry.id   AF-A0A7X9CR25-F1
#
_cell.length_a   1.000
_cell.length_b   1.000
_cell.length_c   1.000
_cell.angle_alpha   90.00
_cell.angle_beta   90.00
_cell.angle_gamma   90.00
#
_symmetry.space_group_name_H-M   'P 1'
#
loop_
_entity.id
_entity.type
_entity.pdbx_description
1 polymer ?
#
loop_
_entity_poly.entity_id
_entity_poly.type
_entity_poly.pdbx_seq_one_letter_code
_entity_poly.pdbx_strand_id
1 'polypeptide(L)'
;IGVKCENIARLIQSIKGEVDVLDREAKRLQKKKKTRENKIKSLKNYVEVSMIMMDTKKIKTKYYDFSIQKNPPRLVVETEKYIPEKYFKLNRKLDKRNLLQDIKQDKINPKGVMVEQTESLRIR
;
A
#
# COMPACT_ATOMS: atom_id res chain seq x y z
N ILE A 1 22.00 -39.09 -0.10
CA ILE A 1 21.39 -37.82 -0.57
C ILE A 1 19.95 -37.66 -0.06
N GLY A 2 19.08 -38.67 -0.23
CA GLY A 2 17.68 -38.62 0.24
C GLY A 2 17.47 -38.20 1.70
N VAL A 3 18.22 -38.78 2.65
CA VAL A 3 18.12 -38.42 4.09
C VAL A 3 18.44 -36.93 4.34
N LYS A 4 19.41 -36.36 3.61
CA LYS A 4 19.73 -34.93 3.71
C LYS A 4 18.60 -34.07 3.14
N CYS A 5 18.01 -34.48 2.01
CA CYS A 5 16.86 -33.81 1.41
C CYS A 5 15.64 -33.84 2.34
N GLU A 6 15.38 -34.95 3.01
CA GLU A 6 14.28 -35.11 3.97
C GLU A 6 14.47 -34.23 5.22
N ASN A 7 15.71 -34.15 5.73
CA ASN A 7 16.04 -33.26 6.84
C ASN A 7 15.89 -31.78 6.44
N ILE A 8 16.28 -31.42 5.22
CA ILE A 8 16.08 -30.07 4.69
C ILE A 8 14.58 -29.77 4.52
N ALA A 9 13.78 -30.73 4.05
CA ALA A 9 12.33 -30.57 3.93
C ALA A 9 11.67 -30.34 5.30
N ARG A 10 12.06 -31.10 6.32
CA ARG A 10 11.62 -30.88 7.71
C ARG A 10 12.02 -29.50 8.23
N LEU A 11 13.25 -29.06 7.96
CA LEU A 11 13.73 -27.73 8.34
C LEU A 11 12.91 -26.62 7.66
N ILE A 12 12.63 -26.74 6.36
CA ILE A 12 11.77 -25.79 5.63
C ILE A 12 10.38 -25.73 6.25
N GLN A 13 9.81 -26.87 6.65
CA GLN A 13 8.50 -26.90 7.29
C GLN A 13 8.50 -26.22 8.67
N SER A 14 9.57 -26.40 9.46
CA SER A 14 9.76 -25.69 10.73
C SER A 14 9.82 -24.18 10.52
N ILE A 15 10.65 -23.73 9.58
CA ILE A 15 10.82 -22.32 9.26
C ILE A 15 9.52 -21.71 8.75
N LYS A 16 8.73 -22.43 7.94
CA LYS A 16 7.39 -21.96 7.52
C LYS A 16 6.47 -21.74 8.73
N GLY A 17 6.49 -22.64 9.71
CA GLY A 17 5.73 -22.48 10.95
C GLY A 17 6.15 -21.24 11.74
N GLU A 18 7.45 -20.96 11.83
CA GLU A 18 7.98 -19.75 12.47
C GLU A 18 7.53 -18.48 11.72
N VAL A 19 7.59 -18.48 10.39
CA VAL A 19 7.11 -17.37 9.55
C VAL A 19 5.63 -17.06 9.80
N ASP A 20 4.78 -18.09 9.90
CA ASP A 20 3.35 -17.92 10.17
C ASP A 20 3.06 -17.37 11.58
N VAL A 21 3.90 -17.71 12.57
CA VAL A 21 3.82 -17.11 13.91
C VAL A 21 4.20 -15.64 13.85
N LEU A 22 5.32 -15.31 13.20
CA LEU A 22 5.79 -13.93 13.06
C LEU A 22 4.79 -13.03 12.32
N ASP A 23 4.17 -13.52 11.24
CA ASP A 23 3.16 -12.77 10.50
C ASP A 23 1.91 -12.49 11.37
N ARG A 24 1.46 -13.47 12.17
CA ARG A 24 0.37 -13.27 13.12
C ARG A 24 0.71 -12.20 14.16
N GLU A 25 1.92 -12.22 14.70
CA GLU A 25 2.37 -11.20 15.64
C GLU A 25 2.52 -9.81 15.01
N ALA A 26 3.05 -9.74 13.79
CA ALA A 26 3.16 -8.51 13.02
C ALA A 26 1.78 -7.89 12.77
N LYS A 27 0.80 -8.68 12.32
CA LYS A 27 -0.60 -8.25 12.15
C LYS A 27 -1.20 -7.73 13.46
N ARG A 28 -0.95 -8.42 14.59
CA ARG A 28 -1.41 -7.98 15.91
C ARG A 28 -0.79 -6.63 16.31
N LEU A 29 0.52 -6.45 16.10
CA LEU A 29 1.22 -5.20 16.40
C LEU A 29 0.77 -4.06 15.49
N GLN A 30 0.58 -4.32 14.19
CA GLN A 30 0.01 -3.35 13.25
C GLN A 30 -1.39 -2.92 13.65
N LYS A 31 -2.25 -3.86 14.08
CA LYS A 31 -3.58 -3.54 14.62
C LYS A 31 -3.48 -2.63 15.84
N LYS A 32 -2.58 -2.94 16.79
CA LYS A 32 -2.34 -2.08 17.97
C LYS A 32 -1.86 -0.68 17.57
N LYS A 33 -0.92 -0.57 16.62
CA LYS A 33 -0.45 0.70 16.07
C LYS A 33 -1.60 1.51 15.49
N LYS A 34 -2.42 0.89 14.62
CA LYS A 34 -3.59 1.52 14.00
C LYS A 34 -4.59 2.04 15.03
N THR A 35 -4.85 1.30 16.11
CA THR A 35 -5.72 1.77 17.19
C THR A 35 -5.17 3.02 17.87
N ARG A 36 -3.85 3.09 18.11
CA ARG A 36 -3.20 4.27 18.70
C ARG A 36 -3.23 5.47 17.75
N GLU A 37 -2.96 5.26 16.46
CA GLU A 37 -3.08 6.30 15.43
C GLU A 37 -4.50 6.86 15.35
N ASN A 38 -5.52 6.00 15.38
CA ASN A 38 -6.91 6.41 15.41
C ASN A 38 -7.24 7.21 16.67
N LYS A 39 -6.69 6.83 17.84
CA LYS A 39 -6.88 7.58 19.08
C LYS A 39 -6.25 8.97 18.99
N ILE A 40 -5.05 9.08 18.44
CA ILE A 40 -4.39 10.38 18.19
C ILE A 40 -5.26 11.25 17.27
N LYS A 41 -5.76 10.68 16.16
CA LYS A 41 -6.64 11.39 15.22
C LYS A 41 -7.93 11.87 15.91
N SER A 42 -8.56 11.01 16.72
CA SER A 42 -9.76 11.34 17.48
C SER A 42 -9.52 12.48 18.47
N LEU A 43 -8.38 12.50 19.17
CA LEU A 43 -8.01 13.58 20.08
C LEU A 43 -7.78 14.91 19.35
N LYS A 44 -7.09 14.90 18.21
CA LYS A 44 -6.93 16.10 17.37
C LYS A 44 -8.28 16.64 16.93
N ASN A 45 -9.16 15.77 16.44
CA ASN A 45 -10.51 16.14 16.01
C ASN A 45 -11.35 16.70 17.17
N TYR A 46 -11.23 16.11 18.36
CA TYR A 46 -11.92 16.62 19.55
C TYR A 46 -11.50 18.06 19.86
N VAL A 47 -10.19 18.34 19.90
CA VAL A 47 -9.68 19.71 20.13
C VAL A 47 -10.13 20.66 19.03
N GLU A 48 -10.07 20.24 17.77
CA GLU A 48 -10.52 21.05 16.63
C GLU A 48 -12.01 21.39 16.74
N VAL A 49 -12.88 20.42 17.00
CA VAL A 49 -14.32 20.64 17.19
C VAL A 49 -14.59 21.55 18.39
N SER A 50 -13.90 21.36 19.51
CA SER A 50 -14.04 22.25 20.68
C SER A 50 -13.62 23.68 20.37
N MET A 51 -12.51 23.88 19.64
CA MET A 51 -12.05 25.21 19.21
C MET A 51 -13.05 25.89 18.26
N ILE A 52 -13.66 25.13 17.33
CA ILE A 52 -14.71 25.62 16.43
C ILE A 52 -15.95 26.03 17.21
N MET A 53 -16.40 25.20 18.17
CA MET A 53 -17.58 25.48 19.00
C MET A 53 -17.39 26.72 19.90
N MET A 54 -16.16 26.98 20.33
CA MET A 54 -15.80 28.15 21.14
C MET A 54 -15.48 29.40 20.29
N ASP A 55 -15.57 29.32 18.96
CA ASP A 55 -15.14 30.35 18.00
C ASP A 55 -13.70 30.88 18.23
N THR A 56 -12.83 30.03 18.79
CA THR A 56 -11.44 30.37 19.09
C THR A 56 -10.50 29.75 18.06
N LYS A 57 -9.88 30.59 17.24
CA LYS A 57 -8.97 30.13 16.16
C LYS A 57 -7.56 29.82 16.66
N LYS A 58 -7.17 30.35 17.83
CA LYS A 58 -5.84 30.19 18.42
C LYS A 58 -5.94 30.06 19.94
N ILE A 59 -5.33 29.03 20.50
CA ILE A 59 -5.14 28.84 21.94
C ILE A 59 -3.64 28.69 22.19
N LYS A 60 -3.07 29.61 22.96
CA LYS A 60 -1.68 29.48 23.44
C LYS A 60 -1.71 28.91 24.85
N THR A 61 -0.91 27.89 25.09
CA THR A 61 -0.67 27.36 26.43
C THR A 61 0.80 27.52 26.79
N LYS A 62 1.16 27.25 28.04
CA LYS A 62 2.55 27.35 28.50
C LYS A 62 3.54 26.49 27.71
N TYR A 63 3.08 25.37 27.14
CA TYR A 63 3.93 24.39 26.47
C TYR A 63 3.58 24.16 24.99
N TYR A 64 2.36 24.48 24.56
CA TYR A 64 1.88 24.19 23.21
C TYR A 64 0.96 25.30 22.67
N ASP A 65 1.08 25.56 21.37
CA ASP A 65 0.20 26.46 20.64
C ASP A 65 -0.73 25.64 19.74
N PHE A 66 -2.04 25.86 19.87
CA PHE A 66 -3.07 25.26 19.03
C PHE A 66 -3.62 26.34 18.09
N SER A 67 -3.61 26.07 16.79
CA SER A 67 -4.20 26.98 15.81
C SER A 67 -4.93 26.20 14.73
N ILE A 68 -6.11 26.68 14.35
CA ILE A 68 -6.85 26.15 13.20
C ILE A 68 -6.38 26.89 11.96
N GLN A 69 -5.80 26.16 11.01
CA GLN A 69 -5.37 26.68 9.70
C GLN A 69 -6.27 26.10 8.60
N LYS A 70 -6.53 26.89 7.56
CA LYS A 70 -7.21 26.40 6.36
C LYS A 70 -6.31 25.41 5.61
N ASN A 71 -6.82 24.21 5.36
CA ASN A 71 -6.16 23.23 4.49
C ASN A 71 -6.07 23.77 3.04
N PRO A 72 -5.08 23.31 2.25
CA PRO A 72 -4.99 23.69 0.84
C PRO A 72 -6.29 23.32 0.10
N PRO A 73 -6.72 24.13 -0.89
CA PRO A 73 -7.96 23.90 -1.60
C PRO A 73 -7.90 22.54 -2.32
N ARG A 74 -8.83 21.65 -1.97
CA ARG A 74 -9.03 20.37 -2.67
C ARG A 74 -9.97 20.61 -3.84
N LEU A 75 -9.54 20.23 -5.04
CA LEU A 75 -10.43 20.19 -6.20
C LEU A 75 -11.41 19.03 -6.02
N VAL A 76 -12.69 19.33 -5.85
CA VAL A 76 -13.77 18.34 -5.88
C VAL A 76 -14.39 18.42 -7.27
N VAL A 77 -14.18 17.36 -8.05
CA VAL A 77 -14.78 17.21 -9.37
C VAL A 77 -16.06 16.42 -9.20
N GLU A 78 -17.22 17.07 -9.28
CA GLU A 78 -18.52 16.38 -9.17
C GLU A 78 -18.91 15.70 -10.49
N THR A 79 -18.39 16.16 -11.63
CA THR A 79 -18.70 15.58 -12.94
C THR A 79 -17.52 15.76 -13.90
N GLU A 80 -16.89 14.65 -14.25
CA GLU A 80 -15.75 14.58 -15.17
C GLU A 80 -16.09 15.03 -16.61
N LYS A 81 -17.39 15.10 -16.96
CA LYS A 81 -17.87 15.51 -18.30
C LYS A 81 -17.67 16.99 -18.62
N TYR A 82 -17.53 17.85 -17.61
CA TYR A 82 -17.29 19.29 -17.80
C TYR A 82 -15.80 19.66 -17.72
N ILE A 83 -14.92 18.67 -17.53
CA ILE A 83 -13.48 18.92 -17.45
C ILE A 83 -12.88 18.90 -18.85
N PRO A 84 -12.19 19.97 -19.28
CA PRO A 84 -11.47 19.96 -20.55
C PRO A 84 -10.47 18.79 -20.61
N GLU A 85 -10.43 18.09 -21.74
CA GLU A 85 -9.54 16.93 -21.98
C GLU A 85 -8.06 17.21 -21.70
N LYS A 86 -7.66 18.49 -21.67
CA LYS A 86 -6.33 18.99 -21.28
C LYS A 86 -5.86 18.53 -19.90
N TYR A 87 -6.76 18.19 -18.98
CA TYR A 87 -6.42 17.76 -17.62
C TYR A 87 -6.32 16.23 -17.45
N PHE A 88 -6.67 15.44 -18.47
CA PHE A 88 -6.55 13.99 -18.42
C PHE A 88 -5.17 13.55 -18.91
N LYS A 89 -4.37 12.94 -18.03
CA LYS A 89 -3.15 12.23 -18.43
C LYS A 89 -3.52 10.85 -18.95
N LEU A 90 -3.48 10.65 -20.26
CA LEU A 90 -3.56 9.33 -20.91
C LEU A 90 -2.38 8.46 -20.47
N ASN A 91 -2.59 7.65 -19.44
CA ASN A 91 -1.58 6.72 -18.94
C ASN A 91 -1.63 5.44 -19.78
N ARG A 92 -0.83 5.38 -20.86
CA ARG A 92 -0.62 4.15 -21.66
C ARG A 92 0.09 3.10 -20.80
N LYS A 93 -0.68 2.29 -20.06
CA LYS A 93 -0.15 1.11 -19.37
C LYS A 93 0.07 -0.01 -20.39
N LEU A 94 1.32 -0.48 -20.48
CA LEU A 94 1.69 -1.63 -21.29
C LEU A 94 1.16 -2.91 -20.62
N ASP A 95 0.28 -3.63 -21.30
CA ASP A 95 -0.17 -4.94 -20.83
C ASP A 95 0.87 -6.02 -21.18
N LYS A 96 1.80 -6.24 -20.24
CA LYS A 96 2.87 -7.23 -20.37
C LYS A 96 2.37 -8.67 -20.47
N ARG A 97 1.14 -8.96 -20.02
CA ARG A 97 0.58 -10.33 -20.03
C ARG A 97 0.12 -10.72 -21.41
N ASN A 98 -0.61 -9.84 -22.10
CA ASN A 98 -1.00 -10.06 -23.48
C ASN A 98 0.22 -10.06 -24.40
N LEU A 99 1.18 -9.14 -24.19
CA LEU A 99 2.46 -9.17 -24.91
C LEU A 99 3.20 -10.51 -24.77
N LEU A 100 3.25 -11.08 -23.56
CA LEU A 100 3.89 -12.38 -23.34
C LEU A 100 3.12 -13.53 -24.01
N GLN A 101 1.78 -13.46 -24.10
CA GLN A 101 0.96 -14.44 -24.81
C GLN A 101 1.12 -14.32 -26.33
N ASP A 102 1.13 -13.09 -26.86
CA ASP A 102 1.26 -12.82 -28.29
C ASP A 102 2.66 -13.16 -28.82
N ILE A 103 3.70 -12.96 -28.00
CA ILE A 103 5.07 -13.44 -28.28
C ILE A 103 5.13 -14.97 -28.24
N LYS A 104 4.43 -15.62 -27.31
CA LYS A 104 4.36 -17.10 -27.26
C LYS A 104 3.53 -17.73 -28.40
N GLN A 105 2.62 -16.96 -29.01
CA GLN A 105 1.78 -17.38 -30.13
C GLN A 105 2.35 -16.95 -31.51
N ASP A 106 3.58 -16.41 -31.57
CA ASP A 106 4.27 -15.94 -32.79
C ASP A 106 3.51 -14.87 -33.62
N LYS A 107 2.59 -14.13 -33.00
CA LYS A 107 1.78 -13.11 -33.71
C LYS A 107 2.49 -11.76 -33.85
N ILE A 108 3.42 -11.44 -32.95
CA ILE A 108 4.11 -10.13 -32.90
C ILE A 108 5.53 -10.35 -32.38
N ASN A 109 6.54 -9.83 -33.10
CA ASN A 109 7.93 -9.80 -32.64
C ASN A 109 8.41 -8.34 -32.46
N PRO A 110 8.11 -7.69 -31.32
CA PRO A 110 8.53 -6.31 -31.08
C PRO A 110 10.05 -6.24 -30.81
N LYS A 111 10.78 -5.41 -31.57
CA LYS A 111 12.21 -5.16 -31.34
C LYS A 111 12.43 -4.68 -29.89
N GLY A 112 13.17 -5.46 -29.09
CA GLY A 112 13.58 -5.09 -27.73
C GLY A 112 12.95 -5.90 -26.58
N VAL A 113 12.22 -6.99 -26.86
CA VAL A 113 11.70 -7.88 -25.80
C VAL A 113 12.52 -9.16 -25.71
N MET A 114 13.16 -9.39 -24.56
CA MET A 114 13.81 -10.66 -24.19
C MET A 114 12.89 -11.45 -23.26
N VAL A 115 12.70 -12.74 -23.55
CA VAL A 115 11.97 -13.67 -22.68
C VAL A 115 12.99 -14.48 -21.89
N GLU A 116 13.11 -14.21 -20.59
CA GLU A 116 13.94 -15.00 -19.68
C GLU A 116 13.06 -16.00 -18.91
N GLN A 117 13.43 -17.29 -18.97
CA GLN A 117 12.80 -18.37 -18.20
C GLN A 117 13.81 -18.88 -17.17
N THR A 118 13.47 -18.78 -15.88
CA THR A 118 14.26 -19.31 -14.77
C THR A 118 13.59 -20.56 -14.20
N GLU A 119 14.39 -21.58 -13.89
CA GLU A 119 13.93 -22.82 -13.27
C GLU A 119 14.09 -22.73 -11.75
N SER A 120 13.09 -23.18 -10.99
CA SER A 120 13.13 -23.23 -9.52
C SER A 120 12.76 -24.61 -9.00
N LEU A 121 13.47 -25.08 -7.97
CA LEU A 121 13.24 -26.38 -7.33
C LEU A 121 11.85 -26.41 -6.67
N ARG A 122 11.00 -27.37 -7.05
CA ARG A 122 9.68 -27.58 -6.47
C ARG A 122 9.67 -28.83 -5.59
N ILE A 123 9.45 -28.66 -4.29
CA ILE A 123 9.21 -29.75 -3.33
C ILE A 123 7.70 -29.91 -3.18
N ARG A 124 7.15 -31.09 -3.47
CA ARG A 124 5.74 -31.46 -3.24
C ARG A 124 5.65 -32.44 -2.09
#